data_AF-A0A3N9UE14-F1
#
_entry.id   AF-A0A3N9UE14-F1
#
_cell.length_a   1.000
_cell.length_b   1.000
_cell.length_c   1.000
_cell.angle_alpha   90.00
_cell.angle_beta   90.00
_cell.angle_gamma   90.00
#
_symmetry.space_group_name_H-M   'P 1'
#
loop_
_entity.id
_entity.type
_entity.pdbx_description
1 polymer ?
#
loop_
_entity_poly.entity_id
_entity_poly.type
_entity_poly.pdbx_seq_one_letter_code
_entity_poly.pdbx_strand_id
1 'polypeptide(L)'
;MGTTLEKALSIFVFYLRNIILLSKISPLFQKNFFEINSSIQKNHGNMMAGWYEIIKNSKVAALKRLKYLDDIIVNLTMFTLYLENVKISKKNSGNTAKTHVLFSLDGKTAYLNYLQIYARNILETSHTKITFLSNQRIDNAYIRRFKVDILVKNYKDNYEHFDCPTYTCSRQPTTKDWDKVSQYISDFEG
;
A
#
# COMPACT_ATOMS: atom_id res chain seq x y z
N MET A 1 -25.63 -1.87 -4.96
CA MET A 1 -24.36 -1.10 -5.09
C MET A 1 -24.05 -0.50 -3.72
N GLY A 2 -23.04 -1.02 -3.02
CA GLY A 2 -22.74 -0.56 -1.66
C GLY A 2 -22.05 0.81 -1.63
N THR A 3 -22.39 1.62 -0.63
CA THR A 3 -21.82 2.97 -0.44
C THR A 3 -20.30 2.90 -0.26
N THR A 4 -19.57 4.00 -0.54
CA THR A 4 -18.09 4.07 -0.36
C THR A 4 -17.67 3.69 1.07
N LEU A 5 -18.54 3.95 2.06
CA LEU A 5 -18.34 3.58 3.46
C LEU A 5 -18.45 2.06 3.68
N GLU A 6 -19.41 1.38 3.04
CA GLU A 6 -19.53 -0.08 3.13
C GLU A 6 -18.31 -0.79 2.54
N LYS A 7 -17.78 -0.29 1.42
CA LYS A 7 -16.55 -0.80 0.83
C LYS A 7 -15.35 -0.59 1.76
N ALA A 8 -15.25 0.58 2.39
CA ALA A 8 -14.21 0.89 3.37
C ALA A 8 -14.28 -0.04 4.60
N LEU A 9 -15.48 -0.24 5.15
CA LEU A 9 -15.73 -1.13 6.28
C LEU A 9 -15.40 -2.60 5.98
N SER A 10 -15.63 -3.03 4.74
CA SER A 10 -15.36 -4.41 4.33
C SER A 10 -13.89 -4.80 4.51
N ILE A 11 -12.93 -3.89 4.31
CA ILE A 11 -11.50 -4.16 4.47
C ILE A 11 -11.19 -4.61 5.89
N PHE A 12 -11.71 -3.88 6.89
CA PHE A 12 -11.54 -4.21 8.29
C PHE A 12 -12.22 -5.53 8.66
N VAL A 13 -13.46 -5.73 8.21
CA VAL A 13 -14.23 -6.94 8.51
C VAL A 13 -13.57 -8.18 7.90
N PHE A 14 -13.12 -8.11 6.65
CA PHE A 14 -12.44 -9.22 5.98
C PHE A 14 -11.12 -9.55 6.67
N TYR A 15 -10.31 -8.54 6.98
CA TYR A 15 -9.05 -8.75 7.69
C TYR A 15 -9.28 -9.41 9.05
N LEU A 16 -10.16 -8.86 9.89
CA LEU A 16 -10.43 -9.40 11.22
C LEU A 16 -10.98 -10.83 11.17
N ARG A 17 -11.88 -11.14 10.23
CA ARG A 17 -12.40 -12.51 10.06
C ARG A 17 -11.29 -13.47 9.64
N ASN A 18 -10.49 -13.09 8.66
CA ASN A 18 -9.38 -13.93 8.18
C ASN A 18 -8.36 -14.16 9.27
N ILE A 19 -7.98 -13.12 10.02
CA ILE A 19 -6.95 -13.25 11.04
C ILE A 19 -7.44 -14.11 12.20
N ILE A 20 -8.70 -13.95 12.64
CA ILE A 20 -9.31 -14.81 13.65
C ILE A 20 -9.33 -16.28 13.19
N LEU A 21 -9.67 -16.54 11.92
CA LEU A 21 -9.72 -17.89 11.37
C LEU A 21 -8.33 -18.52 11.32
N LEU A 22 -7.35 -17.82 10.73
CA LEU A 22 -5.96 -18.29 10.62
C LEU A 22 -5.32 -18.48 11.99
N SER A 23 -5.71 -17.69 12.97
CA SER A 23 -5.23 -17.81 14.36
C SER A 23 -5.63 -19.12 15.04
N LYS A 24 -6.65 -19.82 14.52
CA LYS A 24 -6.99 -21.17 14.97
C LYS A 24 -5.98 -22.21 14.50
N ILE A 25 -5.30 -21.96 13.38
CA ILE A 25 -4.22 -22.80 12.85
C ILE A 25 -2.91 -22.44 13.56
N SER A 26 -2.56 -21.15 13.55
CA SER A 26 -1.38 -20.66 14.26
C SER A 26 -1.54 -19.18 14.64
N PRO A 27 -1.27 -18.78 15.89
CA PRO A 27 -1.31 -17.38 16.28
C PRO A 27 -0.21 -16.56 15.58
N LEU A 28 0.82 -17.20 15.01
CA LEU A 28 1.90 -16.53 14.28
C LEU A 28 1.38 -15.80 13.03
N PHE A 29 0.22 -16.18 12.49
CA PHE A 29 -0.39 -15.44 11.38
C PHE A 29 -0.78 -14.00 11.75
N GLN A 30 -0.94 -13.70 13.06
CA GLN A 30 -1.21 -12.35 13.53
C GLN A 30 0.02 -11.45 13.51
N LYS A 31 1.24 -12.01 13.47
CA LYS A 31 2.48 -11.24 13.59
C LYS A 31 2.84 -10.50 12.31
N ASN A 32 3.26 -9.26 12.49
CA ASN A 32 3.93 -8.46 11.50
C ASN A 32 5.44 -8.55 11.68
N PHE A 33 6.16 -7.89 10.79
CA PHE A 33 7.58 -7.61 10.97
C PHE A 33 7.76 -6.51 12.02
N PHE A 34 8.79 -6.64 12.85
CA PHE A 34 9.05 -5.74 13.98
C PHE A 34 9.21 -4.29 13.52
N GLU A 35 9.89 -4.08 12.42
CA GLU A 35 10.20 -2.77 11.85
C GLU A 35 8.93 -2.01 11.45
N ILE A 36 7.92 -2.73 10.94
CA ILE A 36 6.62 -2.15 10.59
C ILE A 36 5.92 -1.67 11.86
N ASN A 37 5.89 -2.51 12.89
CA ASN A 37 5.26 -2.16 14.16
C ASN A 37 5.93 -0.93 14.78
N SER A 38 7.27 -0.90 14.84
CA SER A 38 8.02 0.23 15.40
C SER A 38 7.78 1.53 14.62
N SER A 39 7.72 1.46 13.29
CA SER A 39 7.48 2.63 12.44
C SER A 39 6.08 3.21 12.66
N ILE A 40 5.04 2.36 12.62
CA ILE A 40 3.66 2.82 12.79
C ILE A 40 3.42 3.31 14.22
N GLN A 41 3.98 2.65 15.23
CA GLN A 41 3.88 3.09 16.62
C GLN A 41 4.52 4.46 16.84
N LYS A 42 5.71 4.71 16.26
CA LYS A 42 6.40 5.99 16.37
C LYS A 42 5.63 7.13 15.69
N ASN A 43 5.10 6.88 14.50
CA ASN A 43 4.53 7.94 13.66
C ASN A 43 3.01 8.15 13.87
N HIS A 44 2.30 7.13 14.34
CA HIS A 44 0.83 7.12 14.40
C HIS A 44 0.28 6.53 15.72
N GLY A 45 1.05 6.63 16.82
CA GLY A 45 0.68 6.09 18.13
C GLY A 45 -0.71 6.54 18.63
N ASN A 46 -1.12 7.77 18.33
CA ASN A 46 -2.45 8.27 18.70
C ASN A 46 -3.59 7.48 18.03
N MET A 47 -3.44 7.13 16.75
CA MET A 47 -4.43 6.34 16.03
C MET A 47 -4.43 4.88 16.51
N MET A 48 -3.26 4.34 16.84
CA MET A 48 -3.15 3.02 17.47
C MET A 48 -3.87 2.97 18.81
N ALA A 49 -3.74 4.00 19.65
CA ALA A 49 -4.44 4.07 20.92
C ALA A 49 -5.97 4.01 20.75
N GLY A 50 -6.51 4.70 19.74
CA GLY A 50 -7.93 4.63 19.40
C GLY A 50 -8.38 3.21 19.03
N TRP A 51 -7.61 2.51 18.19
CA TRP A 51 -7.89 1.12 17.85
C TRP A 51 -7.75 0.17 19.04
N TYR A 52 -6.78 0.43 19.93
CA TYR A 52 -6.59 -0.33 21.15
C TYR A 52 -7.84 -0.28 22.03
N GLU A 53 -8.37 0.92 22.27
CA GLU A 53 -9.59 1.13 23.04
C GLU A 53 -10.81 0.45 22.39
N ILE A 54 -10.96 0.55 21.07
CA ILE A 54 -12.07 -0.09 20.34
C ILE A 54 -12.03 -1.62 20.50
N ILE A 55 -10.85 -2.25 20.34
CA ILE A 55 -10.74 -3.70 20.43
C ILE A 55 -10.92 -4.17 21.87
N LYS A 56 -10.29 -3.49 22.84
CA LYS A 56 -10.33 -3.83 24.26
C LYS A 56 -11.76 -3.76 24.82
N ASN A 57 -12.50 -2.72 24.43
CA ASN A 57 -13.88 -2.51 24.88
C ASN A 57 -14.92 -3.27 24.03
N SER A 58 -14.48 -4.06 23.04
CA SER A 58 -15.38 -4.81 22.18
C SER A 58 -16.12 -5.93 22.92
N LYS A 59 -17.41 -6.08 22.62
CA LYS A 59 -18.24 -7.20 23.09
C LYS A 59 -17.99 -8.50 22.29
N VAL A 60 -17.22 -8.45 21.21
CA VAL A 60 -16.96 -9.62 20.35
C VAL A 60 -15.90 -10.52 21.00
N ALA A 61 -16.34 -11.66 21.54
CA ALA A 61 -15.47 -12.61 22.23
C ALA A 61 -14.27 -13.10 21.39
N ALA A 62 -14.43 -13.17 20.07
CA ALA A 62 -13.34 -13.56 19.18
C ALA A 62 -12.17 -12.56 19.16
N LEU A 63 -12.44 -11.26 19.32
CA LEU A 63 -11.40 -10.23 19.37
C LEU A 63 -10.60 -10.28 20.67
N LYS A 64 -11.23 -10.71 21.77
CA LYS A 64 -10.55 -10.89 23.07
C LYS A 64 -9.56 -12.05 23.09
N ARG A 65 -9.57 -12.92 22.08
CA ARG A 65 -8.68 -14.10 21.95
C ARG A 65 -7.46 -13.87 21.07
N LEU A 66 -7.29 -12.65 20.55
CA LEU A 66 -6.11 -12.28 19.78
C LEU A 66 -4.87 -12.29 20.70
N LYS A 67 -3.78 -12.92 20.26
CA LYS A 67 -2.54 -13.08 21.04
C LYS A 67 -1.54 -11.95 20.79
N TYR A 68 -1.50 -11.44 19.57
CA TYR A 68 -0.58 -10.40 19.12
C TYR A 68 -1.40 -9.15 18.79
N LEU A 69 -2.05 -8.59 19.80
CA LEU A 69 -2.99 -7.47 19.65
C LEU A 69 -2.32 -6.24 19.01
N ASP A 70 -1.08 -5.94 19.37
CA ASP A 70 -0.34 -4.79 18.84
C ASP A 70 -0.15 -4.91 17.32
N ASP A 71 0.23 -6.09 16.82
CA ASP A 71 0.36 -6.36 15.39
C ASP A 71 -0.98 -6.19 14.65
N ILE A 72 -2.09 -6.62 15.27
CA ILE A 72 -3.43 -6.42 14.71
C ILE A 72 -3.76 -4.94 14.61
N ILE A 73 -3.50 -4.17 15.67
CA ILE A 73 -3.77 -2.74 15.74
C ILE A 73 -2.94 -1.95 14.73
N VAL A 74 -1.69 -2.33 14.54
CA VAL A 74 -0.82 -1.76 13.49
C VAL A 74 -1.48 -1.93 12.11
N ASN A 75 -2.00 -3.11 11.80
CA ASN A 75 -2.70 -3.36 10.53
C ASN A 75 -3.99 -2.54 10.39
N LEU A 76 -4.80 -2.42 11.45
CA LEU A 76 -6.02 -1.58 11.41
C LEU A 76 -5.68 -0.09 11.23
N THR A 77 -4.61 0.37 11.88
CA THR A 77 -4.09 1.73 11.74
C THR A 77 -3.68 2.00 10.30
N MET A 78 -2.94 1.07 9.67
CA MET A 78 -2.56 1.18 8.27
C MET A 78 -3.78 1.23 7.32
N PHE A 79 -4.83 0.43 7.57
CA PHE A 79 -6.06 0.51 6.77
C PHE A 79 -6.80 1.84 6.95
N THR A 80 -6.76 2.42 8.15
CA THR A 80 -7.39 3.71 8.43
C THR A 80 -6.67 4.82 7.65
N LEU A 81 -5.34 4.85 7.71
CA LEU A 81 -4.50 5.78 6.95
C LEU A 81 -4.71 5.62 5.43
N TYR A 82 -4.82 4.38 4.94
CA TYR A 82 -5.13 4.11 3.54
C TYR A 82 -6.45 4.79 3.12
N LEU A 83 -7.50 4.62 3.92
CA LEU A 83 -8.83 5.16 3.61
C LEU A 83 -8.91 6.68 3.71
N GLU A 84 -8.17 7.29 4.64
CA GLU A 84 -8.04 8.75 4.72
C GLU A 84 -7.40 9.32 3.46
N ASN A 85 -6.33 8.69 2.95
CA ASN A 85 -5.66 9.11 1.72
C ASN A 85 -6.51 8.90 0.46
N VAL A 86 -7.27 7.79 0.39
CA VAL A 86 -8.20 7.54 -0.73
C VAL A 86 -9.32 8.59 -0.79
N LYS A 87 -9.73 9.18 0.34
CA LYS A 87 -10.71 10.29 0.36
C LYS A 87 -10.10 11.61 -0.14
N ILE A 88 -8.81 11.84 0.10
CA ILE A 88 -8.09 13.06 -0.31
C ILE A 88 -7.81 13.06 -1.83
N SER A 89 -7.45 11.91 -2.40
CA SER A 89 -7.12 11.76 -3.83
C SER A 89 -8.31 11.99 -4.80
N LYS A 90 -9.56 12.11 -4.30
CA LYS A 90 -10.76 12.37 -5.13
C LYS A 90 -11.05 13.85 -5.43
N LYS A 91 -10.27 14.81 -4.91
CA LYS A 91 -10.57 16.25 -5.05
C LYS A 91 -9.79 17.00 -6.14
N ASN A 92 -8.79 16.37 -6.78
CA ASN A 92 -7.94 17.04 -7.78
C ASN A 92 -7.91 16.29 -9.12
N SER A 93 -8.98 16.44 -9.91
CA SER A 93 -9.01 16.03 -11.32
C SER A 93 -9.24 17.27 -12.20
N GLY A 94 -8.17 18.05 -12.36
CA GLY A 94 -8.02 19.04 -13.43
C GLY A 94 -7.30 18.39 -14.62
N ASN A 95 -7.71 18.75 -15.82
CA ASN A 95 -7.34 18.16 -17.09
C ASN A 95 -5.96 18.68 -17.57
N THR A 96 -4.89 18.24 -16.93
CA THR A 96 -3.51 18.37 -17.45
C THR A 96 -2.95 16.98 -17.75
N ALA A 97 -2.10 16.87 -18.78
CA ALA A 97 -1.40 15.62 -19.08
C ALA A 97 -0.54 15.24 -17.86
N LYS A 98 -0.83 14.08 -17.25
CA LYS A 98 -0.12 13.61 -16.06
C LYS A 98 0.85 12.51 -16.44
N THR A 99 2.10 12.61 -16.00
CA THR A 99 3.11 11.55 -16.10
C THR A 99 2.63 10.32 -15.34
N HIS A 100 2.42 9.22 -16.05
CA HIS A 100 1.88 7.98 -15.50
C HIS A 100 3.00 7.04 -15.07
N VAL A 101 3.19 6.94 -13.75
CA VAL A 101 4.15 6.03 -13.12
C VAL A 101 3.42 4.76 -12.67
N LEU A 102 3.85 3.62 -13.21
CA LEU A 102 3.35 2.30 -12.82
C LEU A 102 4.34 1.61 -11.88
N PHE A 103 3.87 1.28 -10.68
CA PHE A 103 4.58 0.38 -9.77
C PHE A 103 4.05 -1.05 -9.94
N SER A 104 4.94 -1.95 -10.35
CA SER A 104 4.66 -3.38 -10.43
C SER A 104 5.54 -4.14 -9.46
N LEU A 105 4.98 -4.58 -8.33
CA LEU A 105 5.76 -5.06 -7.20
C LEU A 105 5.29 -6.44 -6.73
N ASP A 106 6.25 -7.33 -6.53
CA ASP A 106 6.06 -8.63 -5.90
C ASP A 106 6.30 -8.53 -4.38
N GLY A 107 5.39 -9.04 -3.57
CA GLY A 107 5.49 -8.98 -2.11
C GLY A 107 4.20 -9.31 -1.34
N LYS A 108 4.28 -9.31 -0.01
CA LYS A 108 3.08 -9.47 0.85
C LYS A 108 2.15 -8.27 0.65
N THR A 109 0.85 -8.52 0.48
CA THR A 109 -0.16 -7.47 0.21
C THR A 109 -0.12 -6.32 1.21
N ALA A 110 0.06 -6.59 2.51
CA ALA A 110 0.16 -5.55 3.52
C ALA A 110 1.36 -4.60 3.28
N TYR A 111 2.49 -5.15 2.85
CA TYR A 111 3.68 -4.36 2.52
C TYR A 111 3.52 -3.58 1.22
N LEU A 112 2.90 -4.19 0.20
CA LEU A 112 2.60 -3.50 -1.06
C LEU A 112 1.62 -2.33 -0.86
N ASN A 113 0.63 -2.50 0.02
CA ASN A 113 -0.27 -1.41 0.41
C ASN A 113 0.48 -0.27 1.11
N TYR A 114 1.44 -0.58 1.98
CA TYR A 114 2.31 0.43 2.58
C TYR A 114 3.13 1.17 1.52
N LEU A 115 3.79 0.45 0.60
CA LEU A 115 4.56 1.05 -0.49
C LEU A 115 3.68 1.94 -1.38
N GLN A 116 2.44 1.54 -1.62
CA GLN A 116 1.48 2.36 -2.34
C GLN A 116 1.21 3.70 -1.66
N ILE A 117 0.99 3.71 -0.35
CA ILE A 117 0.78 4.95 0.40
C ILE A 117 2.07 5.78 0.41
N TYR A 118 3.20 5.14 0.66
CA TYR A 118 4.50 5.82 0.75
C TYR A 118 4.89 6.50 -0.56
N ALA A 119 4.81 5.78 -1.68
CA ALA A 119 5.08 6.33 -3.00
C ALA A 119 4.14 7.47 -3.35
N ARG A 120 2.85 7.35 -3.00
CA ARG A 120 1.89 8.44 -3.23
C ARG A 120 2.22 9.68 -2.43
N ASN A 121 2.58 9.53 -1.15
CA ASN A 121 2.94 10.68 -0.31
C ASN A 121 4.17 11.45 -0.80
N ILE A 122 5.11 10.76 -1.45
CA ILE A 122 6.37 11.37 -1.92
C ILE A 122 6.27 11.84 -3.36
N LEU A 123 5.60 11.07 -4.22
CA LEU A 123 5.68 11.22 -5.68
C LEU A 123 4.37 11.68 -6.31
N GLU A 124 3.22 11.59 -5.62
CA GLU A 124 1.93 12.02 -6.17
C GLU A 124 1.85 13.55 -6.12
N THR A 125 2.29 14.19 -7.19
CA THR A 125 2.09 15.62 -7.43
C THR A 125 0.80 15.87 -8.21
N SER A 126 0.47 17.13 -8.48
CA SER A 126 -0.64 17.45 -9.38
C SER A 126 -0.41 16.96 -10.82
N HIS A 127 0.84 16.65 -11.19
CA HIS A 127 1.26 16.27 -12.55
C HIS A 127 1.64 14.78 -12.65
N THR A 128 1.70 14.06 -11.54
CA THR A 128 1.97 12.62 -11.53
C THR A 128 0.69 11.81 -11.32
N LYS A 129 0.48 10.78 -12.13
CA LYS A 129 -0.51 9.74 -11.90
C LYS A 129 0.21 8.47 -11.49
N ILE A 130 -0.12 7.92 -10.32
CA ILE A 130 0.50 6.68 -9.84
C ILE A 130 -0.48 5.51 -9.86
N THR A 131 -0.10 4.42 -10.52
CA THR A 131 -0.83 3.15 -10.52
C THR A 131 0.00 2.06 -9.85
N PHE A 132 -0.66 1.20 -9.08
CA PHE A 132 -0.02 0.07 -8.40
C PHE A 132 -0.62 -1.25 -8.89
N LEU A 133 0.25 -2.18 -9.25
CA LEU A 133 -0.07 -3.57 -9.57
C LEU A 133 0.75 -4.46 -8.65
N SER A 134 0.03 -5.27 -7.87
CA SER A 134 0.61 -6.13 -6.85
C SER A 134 0.64 -7.57 -7.36
N ASN A 135 1.80 -8.22 -7.28
CA ASN A 135 2.00 -9.62 -7.65
C ASN A 135 1.52 -9.96 -9.07
N GLN A 136 1.72 -9.02 -10.01
CA GLN A 136 1.38 -9.19 -11.42
C GLN A 136 2.58 -8.81 -12.27
N ARG A 137 2.90 -9.65 -13.25
CA ARG A 137 3.94 -9.34 -14.25
C ARG A 137 3.34 -8.52 -15.37
N ILE A 138 4.12 -7.57 -15.87
CA ILE A 138 3.72 -6.58 -16.86
C ILE A 138 4.39 -6.90 -18.18
N ASP A 139 3.68 -6.60 -19.26
CA ASP A 139 4.17 -6.70 -20.63
C ASP A 139 4.03 -5.35 -21.36
N ASN A 140 4.61 -5.25 -22.56
CA ASN A 140 4.53 -4.02 -23.35
C ASN A 140 3.10 -3.75 -23.86
N ALA A 141 2.24 -4.78 -23.95
CA ALA A 141 0.83 -4.58 -24.29
C ALA A 141 0.11 -3.76 -23.21
N TYR A 142 0.39 -4.04 -21.93
CA TYR A 142 -0.11 -3.26 -20.80
C TYR A 142 0.43 -1.83 -20.82
N ILE A 143 1.75 -1.66 -21.00
CA ILE A 143 2.40 -0.33 -21.03
C ILE A 143 1.75 0.56 -22.10
N ARG A 144 1.59 0.06 -23.33
CA ARG A 144 0.97 0.81 -24.43
C ARG A 144 -0.51 1.08 -24.19
N ARG A 145 -1.27 0.07 -23.76
CA ARG A 145 -2.72 0.20 -23.53
C ARG A 145 -3.06 1.23 -22.46
N PHE A 146 -2.27 1.27 -21.39
CA PHE A 146 -2.50 2.17 -20.26
C PHE A 146 -1.66 3.44 -20.29
N LYS A 147 -0.89 3.66 -21.38
CA LYS A 147 0.00 4.80 -21.58
C LYS A 147 0.86 5.02 -20.34
N VAL A 148 1.66 4.02 -20.00
CA VAL A 148 2.60 4.08 -18.88
C VAL A 148 3.86 4.80 -19.36
N ASP A 149 4.21 5.87 -18.69
CA ASP A 149 5.39 6.67 -19.01
C ASP A 149 6.64 6.15 -18.30
N ILE A 150 6.48 5.65 -17.06
CA ILE A 150 7.58 5.11 -16.25
C ILE A 150 7.13 3.82 -15.56
N LEU A 151 7.96 2.76 -15.65
CA LEU A 151 7.77 1.51 -14.92
C LEU A 151 8.77 1.40 -13.75
N VAL A 152 8.26 1.15 -12.55
CA VAL A 152 9.05 0.81 -11.37
C VAL A 152 8.72 -0.62 -10.95
N LYS A 153 9.73 -1.49 -10.88
CA LYS A 153 9.54 -2.91 -10.52
C LYS A 153 10.57 -3.43 -9.54
N ASN A 154 10.25 -4.47 -8.78
CA ASN A 154 11.18 -5.10 -7.82
C ASN A 154 11.52 -6.57 -8.16
N TYR A 155 11.23 -6.98 -9.39
CA TYR A 155 11.45 -8.32 -9.89
C TYR A 155 12.27 -8.34 -11.18
N LYS A 156 13.01 -9.43 -11.39
CA LYS A 156 13.70 -9.71 -12.65
C LYS A 156 12.73 -10.41 -13.60
N ASP A 157 12.73 -10.00 -14.87
CA ASP A 157 12.02 -10.69 -15.95
C ASP A 157 13.02 -11.31 -16.91
N ASN A 158 12.54 -12.25 -17.72
CA ASN A 158 13.26 -12.77 -18.88
C ASN A 158 13.10 -11.85 -20.11
N TYR A 159 12.20 -10.87 -20.04
CA TYR A 159 12.02 -9.83 -21.07
C TYR A 159 12.87 -8.62 -20.67
N GLU A 160 13.97 -8.39 -21.40
CA GLU A 160 14.94 -7.35 -21.07
C GLU A 160 14.55 -5.95 -21.57
N HIS A 161 13.48 -5.82 -22.38
CA HIS A 161 13.13 -4.53 -23.00
C HIS A 161 11.65 -4.17 -22.85
N PHE A 162 11.39 -3.13 -22.06
CA PHE A 162 10.08 -2.49 -21.95
C PHE A 162 10.03 -1.26 -22.85
N ASP A 163 8.84 -0.95 -23.38
CA ASP A 163 8.61 0.22 -24.25
C ASP A 163 8.69 1.57 -23.51
N CYS A 164 9.00 1.58 -22.21
CA CYS A 164 9.14 2.77 -21.39
C CYS A 164 10.37 2.69 -20.47
N PRO A 165 10.90 3.85 -20.02
CA PRO A 165 11.89 3.91 -18.95
C PRO A 165 11.49 3.01 -17.78
N THR A 166 12.42 2.13 -17.39
CA THR A 166 12.18 1.12 -16.36
C THR A 166 13.24 1.21 -15.27
N TYR A 167 12.80 1.42 -14.03
CA TYR A 167 13.64 1.32 -12.85
C TYR A 167 13.37 0.00 -12.12
N THR A 168 14.43 -0.79 -11.91
CA THR A 168 14.33 -1.97 -11.05
C THR A 168 14.81 -1.61 -9.64
N CYS A 169 13.88 -1.45 -8.72
CA CYS A 169 14.16 -1.19 -7.32
C CYS A 169 14.48 -2.47 -6.55
N SER A 170 15.06 -2.29 -5.38
CA SER A 170 15.20 -3.37 -4.41
C SER A 170 13.82 -3.86 -3.92
N ARG A 171 13.72 -5.10 -3.46
CA ARG A 171 12.46 -5.64 -2.87
C ARG A 171 11.94 -4.79 -1.71
N GLN A 172 12.85 -4.11 -1.02
CA GLN A 172 12.54 -3.09 -0.02
C GLN A 172 13.15 -1.76 -0.48
N PRO A 173 12.39 -0.93 -1.22
CA PRO A 173 12.89 0.31 -1.75
C PRO A 173 13.47 1.21 -0.65
N THR A 174 14.74 1.55 -0.79
CA THR A 174 15.50 2.44 0.10
C THR A 174 15.24 3.90 -0.25
N THR A 175 15.63 4.84 0.61
CA THR A 175 15.55 6.28 0.28
C THR A 175 16.21 6.61 -1.06
N LYS A 176 17.35 5.96 -1.37
CA LYS A 176 18.02 6.10 -2.67
C LYS A 176 17.19 5.61 -3.86
N ASP A 177 16.38 4.56 -3.66
CA ASP A 177 15.45 4.08 -4.71
C ASP A 177 14.38 5.14 -4.98
N TRP A 178 13.86 5.78 -3.93
CA TRP A 178 12.85 6.83 -4.04
C TRP A 178 13.40 8.12 -4.65
N ASP A 179 14.59 8.53 -4.25
CA ASP A 179 15.27 9.71 -4.82
C ASP A 179 15.49 9.52 -6.33
N LYS A 180 15.92 8.31 -6.73
CA LYS A 180 16.06 7.96 -8.15
C LYS A 180 14.73 7.98 -8.89
N VAL A 181 13.67 7.38 -8.34
CA VAL A 181 12.35 7.42 -8.98
C VAL A 181 11.84 8.86 -9.11
N SER A 182 12.06 9.69 -8.09
CA SER A 182 11.70 11.11 -8.14
C SER A 182 12.48 11.86 -9.23
N GLN A 183 13.78 11.60 -9.34
CA GLN A 183 14.60 12.18 -10.41
C GLN A 183 14.13 11.75 -11.80
N TYR A 184 13.80 10.47 -11.98
CA TYR A 184 13.23 9.96 -13.25
C TYR A 184 11.91 10.65 -13.63
N ILE A 185 11.07 10.98 -12.64
CA ILE A 185 9.83 11.73 -12.88
C ILE A 185 10.16 13.17 -13.28
N SER A 186 11.08 13.83 -12.57
CA SER A 186 11.50 15.20 -12.87
C SER A 186 12.16 15.34 -14.25
N ASP A 187 13.01 14.38 -14.64
CA ASP A 187 13.66 14.37 -15.96
C ASP A 187 12.67 14.13 -17.11
N PHE A 188 11.51 13.54 -16.83
CA PHE A 188 10.44 13.31 -17.81
C PHE A 188 9.48 14.51 -17.94
N GLU A 189 9.38 15.34 -16.91
CA GLU A 189 8.55 16.55 -16.89
C GLU A 189 9.24 17.80 -17.48
N GLY A 190 10.58 17.78 -17.60
CA GLY A 190 11.41 18.86 -18.17
C GLY A 190 11.60 18.74 -19.68
#